data_AF-A0A851ZK02-F1
#
_entry.id   AF-A0A851ZK02-F1
#
_cell.length_a   1.000
_cell.length_b   1.000
_cell.length_c   1.000
_cell.angle_alpha   90.00
_cell.angle_beta   90.00
_cell.angle_gamma   90.00
#
_symmetry.space_group_name_H-M   'P 1'
#
loop_
_entity.id
_entity.type
_entity.pdbx_description
1 polymer ?
#
loop_
_entity_poly.entity_id
_entity_poly.type
_entity_poly.pdbx_seq_one_letter_code
_entity_poly.pdbx_strand_id
1 'polypeptide(L)' 'CEDGQQSFSQHSEVENSMQTHPREKPYRCVDCSKRFGHKSDLTRHRRVHIGEKP' A
#
# COMPACT_ATOMS: atom_id res chain seq x y z
N CYS A 1 13.45 18.75 -18.17
CA CYS A 1 14.49 19.78 -18.23
C CYS A 1 13.91 20.95 -19.01
N GLU A 2 13.79 22.11 -18.38
CA GLU A 2 13.94 23.47 -18.89
C GLU A 2 13.32 24.40 -17.83
N ASP A 3 14.14 25.35 -17.40
CA ASP A 3 13.92 26.27 -16.30
C ASP A 3 12.77 27.25 -16.62
N GLY A 4 11.86 27.45 -15.67
CA GLY A 4 10.69 28.29 -15.87
C GLY A 4 9.94 28.55 -14.58
N GLN A 5 10.42 29.53 -13.81
CA GLN A 5 9.70 30.08 -12.67
C GLN A 5 8.33 30.63 -13.13
N GLN A 6 7.22 30.05 -12.68
CA GLN A 6 5.92 30.72 -12.74
C GLN A 6 5.16 30.52 -11.43
N SER A 7 5.13 31.58 -10.65
CA SER A 7 4.28 31.75 -9.49
C SER A 7 2.81 31.52 -9.87
N PHE A 8 2.17 30.51 -9.28
CA PHE A 8 0.73 30.35 -9.33
C PHE A 8 0.18 30.35 -7.89
N SER A 9 -0.38 31.49 -7.50
CA SER A 9 -1.23 31.58 -6.33
C SER A 9 -2.55 30.88 -6.65
N GLN A 10 -2.71 29.63 -6.23
CA GLN A 10 -4.03 29.01 -6.13
C GLN A 10 -4.10 28.09 -4.91
N HIS A 11 -4.84 28.59 -3.93
CA HIS A 11 -5.40 27.87 -2.80
C HIS A 11 -6.00 26.52 -3.23
N SER A 12 -5.29 25.42 -2.95
CA SER A 12 -5.77 24.05 -2.70
C SER A 12 -4.56 23.10 -2.54
N GLU A 13 -3.76 23.25 -1.48
CA GLU A 13 -2.82 22.19 -1.09
C GLU A 13 -3.58 21.10 -0.34
N VAL A 14 -4.41 20.36 -1.08
CA VAL A 14 -4.52 18.95 -0.75
C VAL A 14 -3.19 18.36 -1.21
N GLU A 15 -2.15 18.48 -0.40
CA GLU A 15 -0.96 17.63 -0.48
C GLU A 15 -1.39 16.22 -0.07
N ASN A 16 -2.27 15.65 -0.89
CA ASN A 16 -2.57 14.24 -0.97
C ASN A 16 -1.37 13.54 -1.59
N SER A 17 -0.25 13.59 -0.88
CA SER A 17 0.87 12.68 -1.07
C SER A 17 1.71 12.53 0.19
N MET A 18 1.07 12.61 1.36
CA MET A 18 1.52 11.80 2.50
C MET A 18 0.80 10.46 2.45
N GLN A 19 0.73 9.89 1.24
CA GLN A 19 0.52 8.47 1.07
C GLN A 19 1.69 7.80 1.76
N THR A 20 1.51 7.57 3.05
CA THR A 20 2.38 6.81 3.90
C THR A 20 2.27 5.39 3.35
N HIS A 21 3.05 5.10 2.31
CA HIS A 21 3.33 3.76 1.86
C HIS A 21 4.65 3.18 2.44
N PRO A 22 5.13 3.52 3.67
CA PRO A 22 6.23 2.77 4.28
C PRO A 22 5.69 1.50 4.95
N ARG A 23 5.04 0.65 4.16
CA ARG A 23 5.04 -0.79 4.36
C ARG A 23 4.64 -1.40 3.03
N GLU A 24 5.54 -1.30 2.07
CA GLU A 24 5.55 -2.15 0.87
C GLU A 24 5.81 -3.59 1.32
N LYS A 25 4.82 -4.15 1.98
CA LYS A 25 4.72 -5.54 2.35
C LYS A 25 4.64 -6.30 1.03
N PRO A 26 5.71 -6.99 0.60
CA PRO A 26 5.75 -7.57 -0.75
C PRO A 26 4.81 -8.79 -0.83
N TYR A 27 4.45 -9.35 0.32
CA TYR A 27 3.58 -10.52 0.42
C TYR A 27 2.12 -10.11 0.56
N ARG A 28 1.35 -10.07 -0.54
CA ARG A 28 -0.10 -9.82 -0.53
C ARG A 28 -0.86 -11.15 -0.44
N CYS A 29 -1.88 -11.21 0.42
CA CYS A 29 -2.87 -12.28 0.41
C CYS A 29 -3.86 -12.06 -0.74
N VAL A 30 -4.08 -13.10 -1.55
CA VAL A 30 -4.98 -13.03 -2.71
C VAL A 30 -6.46 -13.04 -2.32
N ASP A 31 -6.79 -13.67 -1.18
CA ASP A 31 -8.17 -13.86 -0.74
C ASP A 31 -8.77 -12.59 -0.12
N CYS A 32 -7.96 -11.79 0.59
CA CYS A 32 -8.44 -10.57 1.28
C CYS A 32 -7.58 -9.32 1.06
N SER A 33 -6.63 -9.37 0.12
CA SER A 33 -5.71 -8.26 -0.21
C SER A 33 -4.83 -7.74 0.94
N LYS A 34 -4.85 -8.40 2.11
CA LYS A 34 -4.03 -8.03 3.27
C LYS A 34 -2.55 -8.28 2.96
N ARG A 35 -1.70 -7.30 3.25
CA ARG A 35 -0.25 -7.40 2.99
C ARG A 35 0.51 -7.83 4.26
N PHE A 36 1.60 -8.57 4.08
CA PHE A 36 2.51 -9.11 5.10
C PHE A 36 3.98 -8.76 4.81
N GLY A 37 4.78 -8.57 5.87
CA GLY A 37 6.20 -8.25 5.74
C GLY A 37 7.06 -9.47 5.37
N HIS A 38 6.61 -10.67 5.76
CA HIS A 38 7.33 -11.92 5.54
C HIS A 38 6.42 -12.99 4.91
N LYS A 39 7.05 -13.91 4.18
CA LYS A 39 6.38 -15.07 3.57
C LYS A 39 5.78 -16.00 4.63
N SER A 40 6.43 -16.15 5.79
CA SER A 40 5.95 -16.97 6.92
C SER A 40 4.62 -16.44 7.47
N ASP A 41 4.50 -15.12 7.63
CA ASP A 41 3.28 -14.47 8.09
C ASP A 41 2.14 -14.62 7.08
N LEU A 42 2.41 -14.43 5.77
CA LEU A 42 1.42 -14.69 4.72
C LEU A 42 0.98 -16.16 4.71
N THR A 43 1.92 -17.10 4.88
CA THR A 43 1.63 -18.55 4.84
C THR A 43 0.76 -18.96 6.02
N ARG A 44 1.07 -18.49 7.23
CA ARG A 44 0.22 -18.69 8.42
C ARG A 44 -1.14 -18.02 8.23
N HIS A 45 -1.16 -16.81 7.70
CA HIS A 45 -2.41 -16.09 7.44
C HIS A 45 -3.29 -16.83 6.43
N ARG A 46 -2.74 -17.36 5.33
CA ARG A 46 -3.54 -18.12 4.35
C ARG A 46 -4.26 -19.30 4.98
N ARG A 47 -3.74 -19.89 6.06
CA ARG A 47 -4.41 -20.95 6.84
C ARG A 47 -5.77 -20.55 7.40
N VAL A 48 -6.05 -19.25 7.59
CA VAL A 48 -7.37 -18.80 8.06
C VAL A 48 -8.42 -18.85 6.96
N HIS A 49 -8.03 -18.68 5.68
CA HIS A 49 -8.93 -18.72 4.53
C HIS A 49 -9.25 -20.16 4.10
N ILE A 50 -8.23 -21.03 4.14
CA ILE A 50 -8.41 -22.49 3.98
C ILE A 50 -8.89 -23.18 5.25
N GLY A 51 -8.91 -22.45 6.39
CA GLY A 51 -9.52 -22.90 7.65
C GLY A 51 -11.04 -22.98 7.57
N GLU A 52 -11.62 -22.39 6.52
CA GLU A 52 -12.99 -22.66 6.10
C GLU A 52 -12.97 -23.72 5.00
N LYS A 53 -12.75 -24.98 5.38
CA LYS A 53 -13.02 -26.12 4.52
C LYS A 53 -13.24 -27.37 5.36
N PRO A 54 -14.16 -28.25 4.93
CA PRO A 54 -15.63 -28.12 4.85
C PRO A 54 -16.34 -28.54 6.16
#